data_AF-A0AAN7JTM1-F1
#
_entry.id   AF-A0AAN7JTM1-F1
#
_cell.length_a   1.000
_cell.length_b   1.000
_cell.length_c   1.000
_cell.angle_alpha   90.00
_cell.angle_beta   90.00
_cell.angle_gamma   90.00
#
_symmetry.space_group_name_H-M   'P 1'
#
loop_
_entity.id
_entity.type
_entity.pdbx_description
1 polymer ?
#
loop_
_entity_poly.entity_id
_entity_poly.type
_entity_poly.pdbx_seq_one_letter_code
_entity_poly.pdbx_strand_id
1 'polypeptide(L)'
;MAGAPQQFHPLPSRHCSSCLSISPFHSRIRTILLSKFDVTLSSSGLMGPRWKGKGFEAKARDDPMSAIVTRLQSSMKDSNAHGLLSGSSVILALSSECGNLLNSASFGRPMATVDKEKQWFQLGVEEAFYLHHILNCLEISNGDEQLVTDHDLWQYMTKRTSIFPESFKAYSHLRTKNWVVRSGWRGFCCLSSPSISGPF
;
A
#
# COMPACT_ATOMS: atom_id res chain seq x y z
N MET A 1 -63.93 20.24 -28.58
CA MET A 1 -62.73 20.47 -27.74
C MET A 1 -61.71 19.40 -28.09
N ALA A 2 -60.83 19.70 -29.05
CA ALA A 2 -59.79 18.80 -29.54
C ALA A 2 -58.46 19.24 -28.91
N GLY A 3 -57.84 18.35 -28.13
CA GLY A 3 -56.52 18.57 -27.53
C GLY A 3 -55.41 18.31 -28.55
N ALA A 4 -54.49 19.26 -28.67
CA ALA A 4 -53.31 19.15 -29.52
C ALA A 4 -52.25 18.19 -28.92
N PRO A 5 -51.46 17.46 -29.74
CA PRO A 5 -50.34 16.68 -29.26
C PRO A 5 -49.08 17.55 -29.09
N GLN A 6 -48.43 17.45 -27.93
CA GLN A 6 -47.13 18.10 -27.70
C GLN A 6 -45.99 17.30 -28.36
N GLN A 7 -45.10 18.05 -29.01
CA GLN A 7 -43.88 17.58 -29.66
C GLN A 7 -42.80 17.26 -28.62
N PHE A 8 -42.20 16.08 -28.72
CA PHE A 8 -40.97 15.73 -27.99
C PHE A 8 -39.75 16.27 -28.76
N HIS A 9 -38.97 17.14 -28.13
CA HIS A 9 -37.62 17.49 -28.56
C HIS A 9 -36.60 16.55 -27.88
N PRO A 10 -35.55 16.07 -28.58
CA PRO A 10 -34.51 15.25 -27.97
C PRO A 10 -33.46 16.11 -27.25
N LEU A 11 -33.07 15.70 -26.05
CA LEU A 11 -31.96 16.26 -25.28
C LEU A 11 -30.60 15.85 -25.91
N PRO A 12 -29.58 16.72 -25.87
CA PRO A 12 -28.27 16.40 -26.42
C PRO A 12 -27.48 15.45 -25.50
N SER A 13 -27.01 14.35 -26.08
CA SER A 13 -25.98 13.47 -25.54
C SER A 13 -24.73 14.26 -25.15
N ARG A 14 -24.46 14.35 -23.84
CA ARG A 14 -23.14 14.74 -23.35
C ARG A 14 -22.29 13.50 -23.17
N HIS A 15 -21.37 13.31 -24.10
CA HIS A 15 -20.17 12.51 -23.91
C HIS A 15 -19.49 12.92 -22.61
N CYS A 16 -19.46 12.00 -21.64
CA CYS A 16 -18.62 12.12 -20.47
C CYS A 16 -17.26 11.49 -20.81
N SER A 17 -16.41 12.26 -21.48
CA SER A 17 -14.99 11.95 -21.56
C SER A 17 -14.37 12.37 -20.23
N SER A 18 -14.28 11.44 -19.28
CA SER A 18 -13.55 11.67 -18.04
C SER A 18 -12.05 11.72 -18.34
N CYS A 19 -11.57 12.94 -18.53
CA CYS A 19 -10.16 13.28 -18.46
C CYS A 19 -9.59 12.79 -17.12
N LEU A 20 -8.61 11.88 -17.20
CA LEU A 20 -7.70 11.54 -16.10
C LEU A 20 -6.89 12.80 -15.73
N SER A 21 -7.49 13.65 -14.91
CA SER A 21 -6.78 14.73 -14.21
C SER A 21 -6.00 14.08 -13.08
N ILE A 22 -4.73 13.79 -13.34
CA ILE A 22 -3.75 13.46 -12.31
C ILE A 22 -3.68 14.68 -11.39
N SER A 23 -4.21 14.53 -10.18
CA SER A 23 -4.30 15.61 -9.20
C SER A 23 -2.90 16.17 -8.89
N PRO A 24 -2.72 17.50 -8.76
CA PRO A 24 -1.43 18.13 -8.42
C PRO A 24 -0.88 17.70 -7.06
N PHE A 25 -1.68 17.02 -6.24
CA PHE A 25 -1.29 16.45 -4.96
C PHE A 25 -0.38 15.21 -5.09
N HIS A 26 -0.65 14.32 -6.06
CA HIS A 26 0.26 13.22 -6.40
C HIS A 26 1.65 13.73 -6.79
N SER A 27 1.69 14.88 -7.49
CA SER A 27 2.94 15.54 -7.83
C SER A 27 3.64 16.07 -6.58
N ARG A 28 2.94 16.74 -5.65
CA ARG A 28 3.56 17.32 -4.45
C ARG A 28 4.08 16.28 -3.46
N ILE A 29 3.37 15.16 -3.23
CA ILE A 29 3.91 14.04 -2.43
C ILE A 29 5.11 13.39 -3.13
N ARG A 30 5.04 13.16 -4.45
CA ARG A 30 6.19 12.69 -5.25
C ARG A 30 7.38 13.65 -5.17
N THR A 31 7.16 14.97 -5.23
CA THR A 31 8.22 15.98 -5.11
C THR A 31 8.80 16.04 -3.69
N ILE A 32 8.00 15.89 -2.63
CA ILE A 32 8.51 15.78 -1.25
C ILE A 32 9.38 14.51 -1.07
N LEU A 33 9.03 13.43 -1.77
CA LEU A 33 9.79 12.18 -1.76
C LEU A 33 11.06 12.24 -2.63
N LEU A 34 11.03 12.93 -3.78
CA LEU A 34 12.11 12.93 -4.79
C LEU A 34 13.11 14.11 -4.68
N SER A 35 12.78 15.23 -4.03
CA SER A 35 13.60 16.47 -4.08
C SER A 35 14.88 16.50 -3.21
N LYS A 36 15.28 15.40 -2.57
CA LYS A 36 16.48 15.39 -1.70
C LYS A 36 17.42 14.18 -1.87
N PHE A 37 17.45 13.55 -3.04
CA PHE A 37 18.39 12.44 -3.31
C PHE A 37 19.40 12.83 -4.38
N ASP A 38 20.45 13.53 -3.97
CA ASP A 38 21.77 13.36 -4.56
C ASP A 38 22.65 12.73 -3.48
N VAL A 39 22.62 11.40 -3.40
CA VAL A 39 23.57 10.63 -2.62
C VAL A 39 24.48 9.97 -3.63
N THR A 40 25.60 10.63 -3.90
CA THR A 40 26.70 10.07 -4.68
C THR A 40 27.23 8.84 -3.93
N LEU A 41 26.86 7.64 -4.38
CA LEU A 41 27.37 6.39 -3.82
C LEU A 41 28.82 6.20 -4.29
N SER A 42 29.79 6.37 -3.39
CA SER A 42 31.15 5.92 -3.60
C SER A 42 31.17 4.38 -3.59
N SER A 43 31.56 3.80 -4.71
CA SER A 43 31.69 2.36 -4.91
C SER A 43 32.85 1.80 -4.08
N SER A 44 32.54 1.12 -2.97
CA SER A 44 33.50 0.22 -2.33
C SER A 44 32.78 -0.93 -1.58
N GLY A 45 32.98 -2.16 -2.05
CA GLY A 45 32.73 -3.41 -1.31
C GLY A 45 31.34 -4.04 -1.45
N LEU A 46 31.04 -4.71 -2.58
CA LEU A 46 29.88 -5.60 -2.73
C LEU A 46 30.08 -6.89 -1.90
N MET A 47 29.71 -6.88 -0.62
CA MET A 47 29.33 -8.14 0.05
C MET A 47 27.89 -8.47 -0.37
N GLY A 48 27.67 -9.67 -0.90
CA GLY A 48 26.34 -10.15 -1.26
C GLY A 48 25.39 -10.21 -0.05
N PRO A 49 24.07 -10.38 -0.29
CA PRO A 49 23.07 -10.41 0.78
C PRO A 49 23.41 -11.47 1.84
N ARG A 50 23.49 -11.07 3.11
CA ARG A 50 23.77 -11.99 4.22
C ARG A 50 22.48 -12.68 4.66
N TRP A 51 22.23 -13.89 4.17
CA TRP A 51 21.09 -14.71 4.61
C TRP A 51 21.32 -15.27 6.02
N LYS A 52 20.37 -15.05 6.93
CA LYS A 52 20.37 -15.71 8.25
C LYS A 52 19.51 -16.97 8.22
N GLY A 53 20.09 -18.06 7.74
CA GLY A 53 19.50 -19.40 7.84
C GLY A 53 19.59 -20.19 6.53
N LYS A 54 19.51 -21.52 6.63
CA LYS A 54 19.59 -22.43 5.48
C LYS A 54 18.28 -22.39 4.68
N GLY A 55 18.36 -22.24 3.36
CA GLY A 55 17.20 -22.31 2.45
C GLY A 55 16.45 -20.99 2.20
N PHE A 56 16.75 -19.90 2.93
CA PHE A 56 16.10 -18.61 2.69
C PHE A 56 16.50 -17.95 1.37
N GLU A 57 17.75 -18.18 0.92
CA GLU A 57 18.21 -17.69 -0.38
C GLU A 57 17.42 -18.34 -1.53
N ALA A 58 17.27 -19.67 -1.50
CA ALA A 58 16.48 -20.40 -2.49
C ALA A 58 15.03 -19.92 -2.48
N LYS A 59 14.42 -19.81 -1.30
CA LYS A 59 13.04 -19.30 -1.17
C LYS A 59 12.87 -17.88 -1.71
N ALA A 60 13.83 -16.98 -1.49
CA ALA A 60 13.78 -15.61 -2.01
C ALA A 60 14.05 -15.54 -3.53
N ARG A 61 14.76 -16.52 -4.10
CA ARG A 61 14.95 -16.66 -5.54
C ARG A 61 13.67 -17.20 -6.21
N ASP A 62 13.05 -18.20 -5.60
CA ASP A 62 11.87 -18.87 -6.15
C ASP A 62 10.60 -18.02 -6.03
N ASP A 63 10.49 -17.19 -4.99
CA ASP A 63 9.36 -16.28 -4.76
C ASP A 63 9.87 -14.87 -4.37
N PRO A 64 10.29 -14.05 -5.34
CA PRO A 64 10.82 -12.73 -5.07
C PRO A 64 9.72 -11.82 -4.50
N MET A 65 10.10 -10.96 -3.55
CA MET A 65 9.15 -10.07 -2.85
C MET A 65 8.34 -9.19 -3.80
N SER A 66 8.92 -8.77 -4.93
CA SER A 66 8.21 -8.05 -5.99
C SER A 66 7.04 -8.85 -6.58
N ALA A 67 7.22 -10.16 -6.81
CA ALA A 67 6.16 -11.02 -7.32
C ALA A 67 5.05 -11.22 -6.27
N ILE A 68 5.41 -11.40 -5.01
CA ILE A 68 4.44 -11.52 -3.90
C ILE A 68 3.61 -10.24 -3.79
N VAL A 69 4.24 -9.06 -3.82
CA VAL A 69 3.57 -7.76 -3.74
C VAL A 69 2.64 -7.53 -4.93
N THR A 70 3.06 -7.89 -6.15
CA THR A 70 2.19 -7.79 -7.34
C THR A 70 0.97 -8.70 -7.22
N ARG A 71 1.14 -9.95 -6.78
CA ARG A 71 0.02 -10.88 -6.55
C ARG A 71 -0.94 -10.37 -5.48
N LEU A 72 -0.39 -9.86 -4.37
CA LEU A 72 -1.17 -9.23 -3.31
C LEU A 72 -1.99 -8.05 -3.85
N GLN A 73 -1.35 -7.16 -4.60
CA GLN A 73 -1.98 -5.97 -5.17
C GLN A 73 -3.18 -6.33 -6.06
N SER A 74 -3.03 -7.31 -6.96
CA SER A 74 -4.13 -7.78 -7.80
C SER A 74 -5.23 -8.40 -6.95
N SER A 75 -4.90 -9.32 -6.03
CA SER A 75 -5.86 -10.00 -5.17
C SER A 75 -6.69 -9.02 -4.32
N MET A 76 -6.07 -7.98 -3.76
CA MET A 76 -6.76 -6.96 -2.98
C MET A 76 -7.66 -6.06 -3.83
N LYS A 77 -7.25 -5.74 -5.07
CA LYS A 77 -8.09 -4.98 -6.00
C LYS A 77 -9.31 -5.80 -6.43
N ASP A 78 -9.13 -7.08 -6.75
CA ASP A 78 -10.20 -7.97 -7.19
C ASP A 78 -11.23 -8.20 -6.08
N SER A 79 -10.78 -8.26 -4.82
CA SER A 79 -11.66 -8.43 -3.66
C SER A 79 -12.24 -7.14 -3.11
N ASN A 80 -11.88 -5.99 -3.68
CA ASN A 80 -12.19 -4.66 -3.15
C ASN A 80 -11.88 -4.57 -1.65
N ALA A 81 -10.60 -4.73 -1.29
CA ALA A 81 -10.19 -4.75 0.11
C ALA A 81 -10.43 -3.40 0.80
N HIS A 82 -11.12 -3.45 1.95
CA HIS A 82 -11.44 -2.29 2.79
C HIS A 82 -10.77 -2.37 4.15
N GLY A 83 -10.24 -1.24 4.61
CA GLY A 83 -9.69 -1.07 5.94
C GLY A 83 -10.44 0.00 6.73
N LEU A 84 -10.64 -0.23 8.02
CA LEU A 84 -11.25 0.71 8.95
C LEU A 84 -10.18 1.37 9.83
N LEU A 85 -10.22 2.71 9.92
CA LEU A 85 -9.35 3.44 10.83
C LEU A 85 -9.71 3.15 12.30
N SER A 86 -8.71 2.77 13.07
CA SER A 86 -8.84 2.52 14.51
C SER A 86 -7.64 3.13 15.25
N GLY A 87 -7.82 4.35 15.76
CA GLY A 87 -6.80 5.07 16.53
C GLY A 87 -5.55 5.41 15.71
N SER A 88 -4.47 4.64 15.90
CA SER A 88 -3.19 4.77 15.17
C SER A 88 -2.88 3.51 14.36
N SER A 89 -3.90 2.80 13.91
CA SER A 89 -3.80 1.59 13.11
C SER A 89 -4.97 1.50 12.15
N VAL A 90 -4.83 0.66 11.13
CA VAL A 90 -5.93 0.31 10.22
C VAL A 90 -6.21 -1.17 10.39
N ILE A 91 -7.49 -1.51 10.55
CA ILE A 91 -7.93 -2.88 10.70
C ILE A 91 -8.62 -3.29 9.40
N LEU A 92 -8.24 -4.44 8.84
CA LEU A 92 -8.88 -4.98 7.64
C LEU A 92 -9.20 -6.46 7.83
N ALA A 93 -10.28 -6.90 7.19
CA ALA A 93 -10.68 -8.30 7.12
C ALA A 93 -10.42 -8.80 5.69
N LEU A 94 -9.64 -9.87 5.57
CA LEU A 94 -9.29 -10.49 4.30
C LEU A 94 -9.67 -11.96 4.26
N SER A 95 -9.82 -12.50 3.04
CA SER A 95 -9.89 -13.96 2.84
C SER A 95 -8.58 -14.62 3.26
N SER A 96 -8.60 -15.93 3.52
CA SER A 96 -7.41 -16.71 3.87
C SER A 96 -6.30 -16.61 2.82
N GLU A 97 -6.64 -16.65 1.54
CA GLU A 97 -5.69 -16.54 0.43
C GLU A 97 -5.00 -15.17 0.39
N CYS A 98 -5.78 -14.09 0.45
CA CYS A 98 -5.26 -12.73 0.45
C CYS A 98 -4.46 -12.45 1.74
N GLY A 99 -4.93 -12.95 2.87
CA GLY A 99 -4.23 -12.88 4.16
C GLY A 99 -2.88 -13.60 4.16
N ASN A 100 -2.77 -14.73 3.48
CA ASN A 100 -1.50 -15.44 3.30
C ASN A 100 -0.50 -14.63 2.47
N LEU A 101 -0.97 -13.95 1.42
CA LEU A 101 -0.15 -13.03 0.63
C LEU A 101 0.29 -11.82 1.46
N LEU A 102 -0.62 -11.25 2.26
CA LEU A 102 -0.34 -10.10 3.12
C LEU A 102 0.74 -10.45 4.17
N ASN A 103 0.61 -11.61 4.81
CA ASN A 103 1.59 -12.14 5.74
C ASN A 103 2.94 -12.47 5.06
N SER A 104 2.91 -13.04 3.86
CA SER A 104 4.13 -13.36 3.07
C SER A 104 4.87 -12.09 2.65
N ALA A 105 4.13 -11.06 2.25
CA ALA A 105 4.67 -9.73 1.96
C ALA A 105 5.10 -8.97 3.23
N SER A 106 4.93 -9.56 4.40
CA SER A 106 5.26 -8.98 5.71
C SER A 106 4.57 -7.63 5.95
N PHE A 107 3.30 -7.51 5.57
CA PHE A 107 2.46 -6.37 5.94
C PHE A 107 1.61 -6.73 7.16
N GLY A 108 1.56 -5.82 8.13
CA GLY A 108 0.66 -5.93 9.26
C GLY A 108 0.93 -7.08 10.22
N ARG A 109 -0.02 -7.30 11.11
CA ARG A 109 -0.05 -8.41 12.05
C ARG A 109 -1.41 -9.10 11.99
N PRO A 110 -1.45 -10.43 11.86
CA PRO A 110 -2.69 -11.17 11.95
C PRO A 110 -3.24 -11.08 13.39
N MET A 111 -4.54 -10.88 13.50
CA MET A 111 -5.28 -10.90 14.76
C MET A 111 -5.92 -12.26 14.94
N ALA A 112 -5.91 -12.79 16.16
CA ALA A 112 -6.59 -14.04 16.48
C ALA A 112 -8.11 -13.81 16.39
N THR A 113 -8.78 -14.53 15.50
CA THR A 113 -10.23 -14.46 15.31
C THR A 113 -10.86 -15.84 15.45
N VAL A 114 -12.10 -15.87 15.93
CA VAL A 114 -12.90 -17.10 16.05
C VAL A 114 -13.53 -17.48 14.70
N ASP A 115 -13.67 -16.49 13.81
CA ASP A 115 -14.15 -16.66 12.44
C ASP A 115 -13.12 -17.39 11.58
N LYS A 116 -13.54 -18.48 10.93
CA LYS A 116 -12.70 -19.34 10.07
C LYS A 116 -12.66 -18.86 8.62
N GLU A 117 -13.59 -17.99 8.21
CA GLU A 117 -13.72 -17.55 6.82
C GLU A 117 -12.93 -16.27 6.54
N LYS A 118 -12.81 -15.40 7.55
CA LYS A 118 -12.11 -14.11 7.45
C LYS A 118 -11.01 -14.00 8.48
N GLN A 119 -9.83 -13.63 8.02
CA GLN A 119 -8.70 -13.32 8.86
C GLN A 119 -8.56 -11.81 9.00
N TRP A 120 -8.51 -11.35 10.25
CA TRP A 120 -8.35 -9.93 10.55
C TRP A 120 -6.88 -9.57 10.67
N PHE A 121 -6.53 -8.40 10.16
CA PHE A 121 -5.18 -7.86 10.21
C PHE A 121 -5.19 -6.46 10.78
N GLN A 122 -4.14 -6.16 11.54
CA GLN A 122 -3.84 -4.81 11.99
C GLN A 122 -2.62 -4.30 11.22
N LEU A 123 -2.78 -3.20 10.51
CA LEU A 123 -1.72 -2.49 9.81
C LEU A 123 -1.23 -1.31 10.65
N GLY A 124 0.09 -1.07 10.63
CA GLY A 124 0.66 0.20 11.05
C GLY A 124 0.27 1.34 10.11
N VAL A 125 0.40 2.58 10.58
CA VAL A 125 0.08 3.78 9.78
C VAL A 125 0.90 3.86 8.49
N GLU A 126 2.18 3.51 8.54
CA GLU A 126 3.06 3.51 7.36
C GLU A 126 2.65 2.45 6.34
N GLU A 127 2.29 1.26 6.82
CA GLU A 127 1.89 0.12 5.97
C GLU A 127 0.55 0.39 5.29
N ALA A 128 -0.42 0.90 6.05
CA ALA A 128 -1.73 1.25 5.54
C ALA A 128 -1.67 2.34 4.48
N PHE A 129 -0.91 3.41 4.75
CA PHE A 129 -0.73 4.48 3.76
C PHE A 129 0.03 3.98 2.52
N TYR A 130 0.99 3.05 2.66
CA TYR A 130 1.67 2.45 1.52
C TYR A 130 0.71 1.64 0.64
N LEU A 131 -0.11 0.78 1.23
CA LEU A 131 -1.09 -0.05 0.51
C LEU A 131 -2.15 0.80 -0.21
N HIS A 132 -2.61 1.86 0.45
CA HIS A 132 -3.58 2.80 -0.10
C HIS A 132 -2.97 3.71 -1.18
N HIS A 133 -1.92 4.46 -0.88
CA HIS A 133 -1.41 5.51 -1.77
C HIS A 133 -0.43 4.99 -2.85
N ILE A 134 0.46 4.05 -2.50
CA ILE A 134 1.51 3.58 -3.42
C ILE A 134 1.03 2.39 -4.24
N LEU A 135 0.39 1.41 -3.59
CA LEU A 135 -0.12 0.21 -4.26
C LEU A 135 -1.55 0.39 -4.79
N ASN A 136 -2.29 1.40 -4.33
CA ASN A 136 -3.67 1.67 -4.76
C ASN A 136 -4.55 0.42 -4.76
N CYS A 137 -4.44 -0.39 -3.70
CA CYS A 137 -5.13 -1.68 -3.57
C CYS A 137 -5.90 -1.83 -2.26
N LEU A 138 -5.97 -0.77 -1.45
CA LEU A 138 -6.71 -0.76 -0.18
C LEU A 138 -7.51 0.53 -0.12
N GLU A 139 -8.82 0.40 0.03
CA GLU A 139 -9.69 1.53 0.37
C GLU A 139 -9.77 1.66 1.89
N ILE A 140 -9.73 2.89 2.41
CA ILE A 140 -9.73 3.15 3.85
C ILE A 140 -10.94 4.01 4.19
N SER A 141 -11.75 3.53 5.13
CA SER A 141 -12.90 4.25 5.67
C SER A 141 -12.65 4.70 7.10
N ASN A 142 -13.32 5.78 7.49
CA ASN A 142 -13.41 6.20 8.89
C ASN A 142 -14.57 5.50 9.60
N GLY A 143 -14.72 5.69 10.91
CA GLY A 143 -15.81 5.14 11.72
C GLY A 143 -17.23 5.44 11.22
N ASP A 144 -17.39 6.45 10.36
CA ASP A 144 -18.65 6.82 9.69
C ASP A 144 -18.83 6.16 8.31
N GLU A 145 -18.05 5.12 8.00
CA GLU A 145 -18.01 4.39 6.71
C GLU A 145 -17.66 5.26 5.49
N GLN A 146 -17.30 6.52 5.70
CA GLN A 146 -16.86 7.42 4.65
C GLN A 146 -15.43 7.10 4.21
N LEU A 147 -15.24 6.91 2.90
CA LEU A 147 -13.92 6.77 2.29
C LEU A 147 -13.07 8.01 2.57
N VAL A 148 -11.87 7.77 3.06
CA VAL A 148 -10.91 8.82 3.41
C VAL A 148 -10.03 9.11 2.20
N THR A 149 -9.91 10.38 1.83
CA THR A 149 -9.01 10.79 0.75
C THR A 149 -7.55 10.68 1.18
N ASP A 150 -6.61 10.54 0.24
CA ASP A 150 -5.17 10.52 0.50
C ASP A 150 -4.71 11.69 1.39
N HIS A 151 -5.24 12.88 1.13
CA HIS A 151 -4.91 14.09 1.88
C HIS A 151 -5.39 13.99 3.32
N ASP A 152 -6.64 13.60 3.52
CA ASP A 152 -7.24 13.53 4.85
C ASP A 152 -6.62 12.41 5.67
N LEU A 153 -6.28 11.30 5.01
CA LEU A 153 -5.56 10.18 5.62
C LEU A 153 -4.15 10.60 6.05
N TRP A 154 -3.41 11.31 5.19
CA TRP A 154 -2.09 11.84 5.53
C TRP A 154 -2.14 12.80 6.72
N GLN A 155 -3.11 13.73 6.72
CA GLN A 155 -3.31 14.66 7.83
C GLN A 155 -3.69 13.94 9.12
N TYR A 156 -4.58 12.94 9.03
CA TYR A 156 -4.98 12.12 10.17
C TYR A 156 -3.78 11.42 10.81
N MET A 157 -2.97 10.73 9.99
CA MET A 157 -1.80 9.99 10.47
C MET A 157 -0.72 10.92 11.03
N THR A 158 -0.47 12.06 10.39
CA THR A 158 0.50 13.06 10.87
C THR A 158 0.08 13.65 12.21
N LYS A 159 -1.23 13.90 12.42
CA LYS A 159 -1.76 14.39 13.71
C LYS A 159 -1.63 13.36 14.83
N ARG A 160 -1.77 12.07 14.52
CA ARG A 160 -1.66 10.97 15.50
C ARG A 160 -0.23 10.65 15.86
N THR A 161 0.66 10.67 14.87
CA THR A 161 2.05 10.25 15.00
C THR A 161 2.94 11.32 14.35
N SER A 162 3.57 12.17 15.17
CA SER A 162 4.36 13.29 14.66
C SER A 162 5.55 12.86 13.79
N ILE A 163 6.10 11.66 14.04
CA ILE A 163 7.22 11.09 13.27
C ILE A 163 6.79 10.38 11.98
N PHE A 164 5.48 10.34 11.69
CA PHE A 164 4.92 9.59 10.55
C PHE A 164 5.49 10.05 9.20
N PRO A 165 5.62 11.36 8.89
CA PRO A 165 6.17 11.78 7.62
C PRO A 165 7.58 11.24 7.36
N GLU A 166 8.46 11.29 8.37
CA GLU A 166 9.83 10.77 8.29
C GLU A 166 9.84 9.24 8.23
N SER A 167 9.05 8.56 9.06
CA SER A 167 8.99 7.10 9.11
C SER A 167 8.42 6.53 7.82
N PHE A 168 7.36 7.12 7.27
CA PHE A 168 6.76 6.72 6.01
C PHE A 168 7.73 6.90 4.85
N LYS A 169 8.49 8.01 4.80
CA LYS A 169 9.50 8.23 3.77
C LYS A 169 10.59 7.15 3.79
N ALA A 170 11.08 6.76 4.97
CA ALA A 170 12.03 5.68 5.10
C ALA A 170 11.40 4.33 4.71
N TYR A 171 10.19 4.07 5.17
CA TYR A 171 9.43 2.86 4.88
C TYR A 171 9.20 2.67 3.37
N SER A 172 8.70 3.70 2.69
CA SER A 172 8.41 3.67 1.25
C SER A 172 9.68 3.44 0.45
N HIS A 173 10.79 4.09 0.81
CA HIS A 173 12.08 3.91 0.15
C HIS A 173 12.59 2.46 0.23
N LEU A 174 12.48 1.85 1.41
CA LEU A 174 12.85 0.45 1.60
C LEU A 174 11.94 -0.49 0.80
N ARG A 175 10.63 -0.25 0.80
CA ARG A 175 9.66 -1.05 0.04
C ARG A 175 9.83 -0.94 -1.47
N THR A 176 10.20 0.22 -2.02
CA THR A 176 10.53 0.36 -3.46
C THR A 176 11.74 -0.48 -3.86
N LYS A 177 12.67 -0.71 -2.93
CA LYS A 177 13.79 -1.63 -3.12
C LYS A 177 13.41 -3.10 -2.84
N ASN A 178 12.12 -3.37 -2.62
CA ASN A 178 11.54 -4.65 -2.21
C ASN A 178 11.94 -5.13 -0.80
N TRP A 179 12.57 -4.29 0.04
CA TRP A 179 13.02 -4.72 1.37
C TRP A 179 11.83 -5.03 2.27
N VAL A 180 11.97 -6.09 3.06
CA VAL A 180 11.02 -6.41 4.12
C VAL A 180 11.24 -5.45 5.29
N VAL A 181 10.22 -4.66 5.61
CA VAL A 181 10.24 -3.73 6.74
C VAL A 181 9.27 -4.24 7.80
N ARG A 182 9.78 -4.53 9.00
CA ARG A 182 8.97 -4.93 10.17
C ARG A 182 9.16 -3.94 11.29
N SER A 183 8.10 -3.69 12.07
CA SER A 183 8.16 -2.81 13.24
C SER A 183 9.11 -3.38 14.30
N GLY A 184 10.16 -2.62 14.60
CA GLY A 184 11.31 -3.03 15.42
C GLY A 184 11.09 -3.03 16.94
N TRP A 185 9.88 -3.33 17.44
CA TRP A 185 9.58 -3.28 18.89
C TRP A 185 10.42 -4.27 19.73
N ARG A 186 11.25 -5.13 19.12
CA ARG A 186 12.22 -5.97 19.82
C ARG A 186 13.66 -5.74 19.32
N GLY A 187 14.12 -4.49 19.25
CA GLY A 187 15.56 -4.15 19.14
C GLY A 187 16.32 -4.71 17.93
N PHE A 188 15.63 -5.29 16.95
CA PHE A 188 16.21 -5.89 15.76
C PHE A 188 15.45 -5.38 14.53
N CYS A 189 16.00 -4.34 13.88
CA CYS A 189 15.66 -4.04 12.50
C CYS A 189 16.26 -5.16 11.63
N CYS A 190 15.50 -6.24 11.41
CA CYS A 190 15.83 -7.22 10.37
C CYS A 190 15.48 -6.60 9.02
N LEU A 191 16.39 -5.81 8.50
CA LEU A 191 16.39 -5.40 7.10
C LEU A 191 16.90 -6.58 6.27
N SER A 192 16.00 -7.34 5.65
CA SER A 192 16.39 -8.39 4.69
C SER A 192 16.37 -7.81 3.28
N SER A 193 17.54 -7.65 2.67
CA SER A 193 17.68 -7.22 1.27
C SER A 193 17.18 -8.32 0.32
N PRO A 194 16.29 -8.01 -0.65
CA PRO A 194 15.98 -8.92 -1.73
C PRO A 194 17.00 -8.77 -2.85
N SER A 195 17.24 -9.88 -3.53
CA SER A 195 18.09 -10.01 -4.71
C SER A 195 17.69 -8.99 -5.78
N ILE A 196 18.65 -8.17 -6.23
CA ILE A 196 18.57 -7.50 -7.53
C ILE A 196 18.99 -8.54 -8.56
N SER A 197 18.02 -9.19 -9.22
CA SER A 197 18.27 -9.95 -10.44
C SER A 197 18.01 -9.03 -11.63
N GLY A 198 19.04 -8.29 -12.04
CA GLY A 198 19.10 -7.68 -13.37
C GLY A 198 20.01 -8.53 -14.28
N PRO A 199 19.73 -8.63 -15.58
CA PRO A 199 20.61 -9.34 -16.51
C PRO A 199 21.89 -8.50 -16.71
N PHE A 200 23.04 -9.16 -16.64
CA PHE A 200 24.30 -8.68 -17.22
C PHE A 200 24.37 -9.11 -18.67
#